data_AF-A0A658NHH5-F1
#
_entry.id   AF-A0A658NHH5-F1
#
_cell.length_a   1.000
_cell.length_b   1.000
_cell.length_c   1.000
_cell.angle_alpha   90.00
_cell.angle_beta   90.00
_cell.angle_gamma   90.00
#
_symmetry.space_group_name_H-M   'P 1'
#
loop_
_entity.id
_entity.type
_entity.pdbx_description
1 polymer ?
#
loop_
_entity_poly.entity_id
_entity_poly.type
_entity_poly.pdbx_seq_one_letter_code
_entity_poly.pdbx_strand_id
1 'polypeptide(L)' 'KAFDTDRYFVICSNVLGGCRGTTGPASLDPATKRPYGLTFPPVSIRDMVEAQRVLLKHLGVERLKTVAGGSMGGMQTLQL' A
#
# COMPACT_ATOMS: atom_id res chain seq x y z
N LYS A 1 11.59 -16.88 -13.82
CA LYS A 1 10.71 -16.57 -12.66
C LYS A 1 9.73 -15.48 -13.10
N ALA A 2 8.47 -15.48 -12.63
CA ALA A 2 7.51 -14.42 -13.00
C ALA A 2 8.01 -13.03 -12.57
N PHE A 3 8.64 -12.95 -11.40
CA PHE A 3 9.45 -11.83 -10.96
C PHE A 3 10.88 -12.32 -10.76
N ASP A 4 11.83 -11.79 -11.56
CA ASP A 4 13.24 -12.18 -11.49
C ASP A 4 14.01 -11.24 -10.55
N THR A 5 14.18 -11.65 -9.29
CA THR A 5 14.84 -10.85 -8.25
C THR A 5 16.35 -10.71 -8.43
N ASP A 6 16.96 -11.51 -9.32
CA ASP A 6 18.38 -11.38 -9.67
C ASP A 6 18.60 -10.19 -10.63
N ARG A 7 17.51 -9.68 -11.22
CA ARG A 7 17.52 -8.56 -12.18
C ARG A 7 16.71 -7.35 -11.73
N TYR A 8 15.67 -7.56 -10.92
CA TYR A 8 14.74 -6.51 -10.50
C TYR A 8 14.67 -6.42 -8.98
N PHE A 9 14.67 -5.18 -8.48
CA PHE A 9 14.28 -4.91 -7.11
C PHE A 9 12.76 -4.93 -6.99
N VAL A 10 12.21 -5.94 -6.32
CA VAL A 10 10.76 -6.16 -6.20
C VAL A 10 10.26 -5.58 -4.88
N ILE A 11 9.30 -4.65 -4.97
CA ILE A 11 8.67 -3.99 -3.83
C ILE A 11 7.23 -4.49 -3.69
N CYS A 12 6.83 -4.90 -2.48
CA CYS A 12 5.46 -5.25 -2.15
C CYS A 12 5.13 -4.72 -0.74
N SER A 13 4.03 -3.97 -0.62
CA SER A 13 3.61 -3.37 0.65
C SER A 13 2.15 -3.69 0.95
N ASN A 14 1.82 -3.85 2.24
CA ASN A 14 0.44 -3.96 2.68
C ASN A 14 -0.30 -2.63 2.46
N VAL A 15 -1.57 -2.71 2.09
CA VAL A 15 -2.39 -1.54 1.75
C VAL A 15 -2.84 -0.77 2.98
N LEU A 16 -3.06 0.54 2.81
CA LEU A 16 -3.79 1.36 3.79
C LEU A 16 -5.20 0.77 3.98
N GLY A 17 -5.67 0.71 5.23
CA GLY A 17 -6.93 0.06 5.60
C GLY A 17 -6.81 -1.46 5.78
N GLY A 18 -5.63 -2.04 5.58
CA GLY A 18 -5.36 -3.45 5.85
C GLY A 18 -5.27 -3.79 7.34
N CYS A 19 -5.04 -5.06 7.65
CA CYS A 19 -4.93 -5.56 9.04
C CYS A 19 -3.53 -6.12 9.39
N ARG A 20 -2.53 -5.89 8.52
CA ARG A 20 -1.16 -6.39 8.72
C ARG A 20 -0.15 -5.27 8.48
N GLY A 21 0.54 -4.83 9.53
CA GLY A 21 1.65 -3.87 9.45
C GLY A 21 1.23 -2.43 9.15
N THR A 22 0.57 -2.19 8.01
CA THR A 22 0.06 -0.87 7.60
C THR A 22 -1.15 -0.47 8.44
N THR A 23 -1.39 0.85 8.55
CA THR A 23 -2.49 1.42 9.31
C THR A 23 -3.86 0.97 8.78
N GLY A 24 -4.72 0.52 9.68
CA GLY A 24 -6.11 0.18 9.41
C GLY A 24 -6.98 0.23 10.66
N PRO A 25 -8.20 -0.31 10.62
CA PRO A 25 -9.14 -0.27 11.74
C PRO A 25 -8.61 -0.83 13.06
N ALA A 26 -7.69 -1.80 13.00
CA ALA A 26 -7.08 -2.39 14.19
C ALA A 26 -5.92 -1.55 14.77
N SER A 27 -5.44 -0.54 14.05
CA SER A 27 -4.35 0.33 14.50
C SER A 27 -4.83 1.28 15.58
N LEU A 28 -3.91 1.65 16.48
CA LEU A 28 -4.20 2.61 17.54
C LEU A 28 -4.33 4.02 16.97
N ASP A 29 -5.44 4.67 17.31
CA ASP A 29 -5.63 6.10 17.10
C ASP A 29 -4.71 6.89 18.06
N PRO A 30 -3.80 7.74 17.54
CA PRO A 30 -2.90 8.54 18.36
C PRO A 30 -3.61 9.46 19.35
N ALA A 31 -4.84 9.92 19.05
CA ALA A 31 -5.60 10.84 19.89
C ALA A 31 -6.27 10.12 21.07
N THR A 32 -6.85 8.94 20.83
CA THR A 32 -7.61 8.20 21.86
C THR A 32 -6.85 7.04 22.49
N LYS A 33 -5.71 6.63 21.91
CA LYS A 33 -4.91 5.44 22.27
C LYS A 33 -5.70 4.12 22.23
N ARG A 34 -6.81 4.08 21.49
CA ARG A 34 -7.64 2.89 21.27
C ARG A 34 -7.66 2.54 19.77
N PRO A 35 -7.99 1.30 19.37
CA PRO A 35 -8.15 0.98 17.95
C PRO A 35 -9.18 1.89 17.29
N TYR A 36 -8.93 2.33 16.05
CA TYR A 36 -9.88 3.14 15.29
C TYR A 36 -11.26 2.44 15.14
N GLY A 37 -11.26 1.14 14.83
CA GLY A 37 -12.49 0.39 14.56
C GLY A 37 -13.32 1.07 13.46
N LEU A 38 -14.60 1.32 13.75
CA LEU A 38 -15.54 1.95 12.82
C LEU A 38 -15.28 3.44 12.57
N THR A 39 -14.42 4.09 13.37
CA THR A 39 -14.04 5.49 13.11
C THR A 39 -12.90 5.61 12.11
N PHE A 40 -12.32 4.49 11.66
CA PHE A 40 -11.33 4.50 10.60
C PHE A 40 -11.96 5.05 9.31
N PRO A 41 -11.35 6.02 8.63
CA PRO A 41 -11.93 6.62 7.44
C PRO A 41 -12.10 5.56 6.34
N PRO A 42 -13.13 5.69 5.49
CA PRO A 42 -13.23 4.84 4.31
C PRO A 42 -12.00 5.05 3.42
N VAL A 43 -11.43 3.95 2.91
CA VAL A 43 -10.23 3.96 2.07
C VAL A 43 -10.58 3.52 0.66
N SER A 44 -10.19 4.32 -0.33
CA SER A 44 -10.32 4.00 -1.74
C SER A 44 -9.04 3.37 -2.33
N ILE A 45 -9.15 2.80 -3.54
CA ILE A 45 -7.98 2.32 -4.29
C ILE A 45 -6.95 3.45 -4.52
N ARG A 46 -7.43 4.69 -4.75
CA ARG A 46 -6.55 5.85 -4.93
C ARG A 46 -5.73 6.11 -3.67
N ASP A 47 -6.33 6.06 -2.49
CA ASP A 47 -5.63 6.29 -1.22
C ASP A 47 -4.55 5.23 -0.97
N MET A 48 -4.83 3.97 -1.34
CA MET A 48 -3.83 2.89 -1.28
C MET A 48 -2.64 3.17 -2.21
N VAL A 49 -2.90 3.62 -3.43
CA VAL A 49 -1.87 3.98 -4.41
C VAL A 49 -1.07 5.21 -3.96
N GLU A 50 -1.70 6.22 -3.39
CA GLU A 50 -0.99 7.39 -2.85
C GLU A 50 -0.04 6.99 -1.71
N ALA A 51 -0.48 6.10 -0.81
CA ALA A 51 0.41 5.56 0.23
C ALA A 51 1.62 4.82 -0.37
N GLN A 52 1.42 4.07 -1.46
CA GLN A 52 2.51 3.42 -2.19
C GLN A 52 3.45 4.45 -2.85
N ARG A 53 2.93 5.53 -3.43
CA ARG A 53 3.74 6.62 -3.99
C ARG A 53 4.61 7.29 -2.94
N VAL A 54 4.07 7.51 -1.74
CA VAL A 54 4.84 8.03 -0.59
C VAL A 54 5.95 7.05 -0.19
N LEU A 55 5.67 5.75 -0.17
CA LEU A 55 6.68 4.72 0.08
C LEU A 55 7.79 4.74 -0.98
N LEU A 56 7.43 4.79 -2.26
CA LEU A 56 8.41 4.84 -3.36
C LEU A 56 9.31 6.07 -3.26
N LYS A 57 8.73 7.23 -2.95
CA LYS A 57 9.48 8.46 -2.70
C LYS A 57 10.43 8.31 -1.52
N HIS A 58 9.99 7.69 -0.42
CA HIS A 58 10.84 7.42 0.74
C HIS A 58 12.01 6.48 0.41
N LEU A 59 11.79 5.48 -0.46
CA LEU A 59 12.82 4.56 -0.94
C LEU A 59 13.73 5.16 -2.04
N GLY A 60 13.48 6.40 -2.48
CA GLY A 60 14.25 7.03 -3.56
C GLY A 60 13.95 6.46 -4.95
N VAL A 61 12.80 5.82 -5.15
CA VAL A 61 12.39 5.22 -6.43
C VAL A 61 11.56 6.24 -7.23
N GLU A 62 12.17 6.80 -8.27
CA GLU A 62 11.51 7.82 -9.12
C GLU A 62 10.65 7.22 -10.24
N ARG A 63 10.99 6.01 -10.71
CA ARG A 63 10.31 5.33 -11.82
C ARG A 63 10.21 3.83 -11.58
N LEU A 64 9.07 3.27 -11.94
CA LEU A 64 8.84 1.83 -11.93
C LEU A 64 8.99 1.26 -13.34
N LYS A 65 9.76 0.18 -13.46
CA LYS A 65 9.84 -0.54 -14.75
C LYS A 65 8.52 -1.21 -15.10
N THR A 66 7.82 -1.74 -14.09
CA THR A 66 6.56 -2.47 -14.24
C THR A 66 5.82 -2.44 -12.90
N VAL A 67 4.49 -2.46 -12.98
CA VAL A 67 3.57 -2.66 -11.85
C VAL A 67 2.69 -3.85 -12.19
N ALA A 68 2.47 -4.75 -11.23
CA ALA A 68 1.69 -5.95 -11.45
C ALA A 68 0.89 -6.34 -10.20
N GLY A 69 -0.36 -6.74 -10.39
CA GLY A 69 -1.24 -7.23 -9.34
C GLY A 69 -2.53 -7.82 -9.91
N GLY A 70 -3.12 -8.78 -9.20
CA GLY A 70 -4.40 -9.39 -9.56
C GLY A 70 -5.54 -8.90 -8.67
N SER A 71 -6.79 -8.95 -9.16
CA SER A 71 -7.99 -8.53 -8.42
C SER A 71 -7.86 -7.09 -7.89
N MET A 72 -7.99 -6.85 -6.58
CA MET A 72 -7.76 -5.54 -5.96
C MET A 72 -6.35 -4.98 -6.26
N GLY A 73 -5.34 -5.84 -6.41
CA GLY A 73 -4.00 -5.43 -6.86
C GLY A 73 -3.96 -5.00 -8.33
N GLY A 74 -4.84 -5.55 -9.17
CA GLY A 74 -5.02 -5.13 -10.56
C GLY A 74 -5.68 -3.76 -10.65
N MET A 75 -6.67 -3.49 -9.79
CA MET A 75 -7.27 -2.16 -9.66
C MET A 75 -6.22 -1.11 -9.28
N GLN A 76 -5.33 -1.42 -8.32
CA GLN A 76 -4.22 -0.54 -7.96
C GLN A 76 -3.24 -0.36 -9.12
N THR A 77 -2.92 -1.43 -9.85
CA THR A 77 -2.02 -1.39 -11.02
C THR A 77 -2.52 -0.41 -12.09
N LEU A 78 -3.83 -0.43 -12.40
CA LEU A 78 -4.43 0.48 -13.38
C LEU A 78 -4.54 1.93 -12.90
N GLN A 79 -4.52 2.15 -11.59
CA GLN A 79 -4.64 3.47 -10.97
C GLN A 79 -3.27 4.18 -10.80
N LEU A 80 -2.17 3.43 -10.83
CA LEU A 80 -0.82 3.87 -10.45
C LEU A 80 -0.12 4.77 -11.47
#